data_AF-A0A7K0BZN4-F1
#
_entry.id   AF-A0A7K0BZN4-F1
#
_cell.length_a   1.000
_cell.length_b   1.000
_cell.length_c   1.000
_cell.angle_alpha   90.00
_cell.angle_beta   90.00
_cell.angle_gamma   90.00
#
_symmetry.space_group_name_H-M   'P 1'
#
loop_
_entity.id
_entity.type
_entity.pdbx_description
1 polymer ?
#
loop_
_entity_poly.entity_id
_entity_poly.type
_entity_poly.pdbx_seq_one_letter_code
_entity_poly.pdbx_strand_id
1 'polypeptide(L)'
;MHYREHALSLGVPEDTILIEPATTNTAENLTLTRDLLAERGLTPHSVLLISRPYQQRRAYATCRKIWPEVEVICGAHPMKLDDYVASIGDVDRVVSMLVGDTQRIEVYAERGFAIPQPMPENVRKAFQRLVDHGYTARLVA
;
A
#
# COMPACT_ATOMS: atom_id res chain seq x y z
N MET A 1 16.93 -1.20 2.22
CA MET A 1 16.39 -2.38 2.94
C MET A 1 16.51 -3.56 2.00
N HIS A 2 17.25 -4.57 2.44
CA HIS A 2 17.62 -5.76 1.68
C HIS A 2 16.60 -6.88 1.98
N TYR A 3 15.36 -6.74 1.45
CA TYR A 3 14.25 -7.64 1.80
C TYR A 3 14.55 -9.10 1.50
N ARG A 4 15.26 -9.36 0.39
CA ARG A 4 15.70 -10.70 0.02
C ARG A 4 16.67 -11.27 1.04
N GLU A 5 17.69 -10.51 1.40
CA GLU A 5 18.73 -10.93 2.32
C GLU A 5 18.15 -11.20 3.72
N HIS A 6 17.17 -10.39 4.13
CA HIS A 6 16.41 -10.65 5.36
C HIS A 6 15.56 -11.93 5.27
N ALA A 7 14.88 -12.17 4.16
CA ALA A 7 14.12 -13.41 3.96
C ALA A 7 15.04 -14.64 3.99
N LEU A 8 16.20 -14.58 3.33
CA LEU A 8 17.23 -15.62 3.37
C LEU A 8 17.75 -15.85 4.79
N SER A 9 18.01 -14.79 5.56
CA SER A 9 18.47 -14.92 6.96
C SER A 9 17.42 -15.54 7.88
N LEU A 10 16.15 -15.50 7.50
CA LEU A 10 15.04 -16.15 8.19
C LEU A 10 14.78 -17.59 7.69
N GLY A 11 15.58 -18.09 6.74
CA GLY A 11 15.51 -19.46 6.23
C GLY A 11 14.54 -19.66 5.07
N VAL A 12 14.06 -18.59 4.42
CA VAL A 12 13.27 -18.71 3.18
C VAL A 12 14.18 -19.25 2.06
N PRO A 13 13.81 -20.34 1.36
CA PRO A 13 14.62 -20.88 0.28
C PRO A 13 14.82 -19.89 -0.87
N GLU A 14 16.05 -19.78 -1.38
CA GLU A 14 16.43 -18.79 -2.39
C GLU A 14 15.64 -18.89 -3.69
N ASP A 15 15.33 -20.13 -4.12
CA ASP A 15 14.58 -20.46 -5.33
C ASP A 15 13.09 -20.09 -5.25
N THR A 16 12.58 -19.80 -4.04
CA THR A 16 11.21 -19.32 -3.82
C THR A 16 11.11 -17.79 -3.79
N ILE A 17 12.24 -17.07 -3.80
CA ILE A 17 12.28 -15.61 -3.75
C ILE A 17 12.42 -15.05 -5.16
N LEU A 18 11.38 -14.34 -5.62
CA LEU A 18 11.39 -13.62 -6.88
C LEU A 18 11.54 -12.12 -6.62
N ILE A 19 12.45 -11.46 -7.34
CA ILE A 19 12.68 -10.02 -7.24
C ILE A 19 12.16 -9.33 -8.49
N GLU A 20 11.28 -8.36 -8.30
CA GLU A 20 10.94 -7.34 -9.29
C GLU A 20 11.68 -6.05 -8.88
N PRO A 21 12.62 -5.52 -9.70
CA PRO A 21 13.42 -4.35 -9.34
C PRO A 21 13.03 -3.03 -10.03
N ALA A 22 12.11 -3.02 -11.00
CA ALA A 22 11.86 -1.89 -11.90
C ALA A 22 10.72 -0.96 -11.42
N THR A 23 10.00 -1.34 -10.37
CA THR A 23 8.81 -0.64 -9.90
C THR A 23 9.08 0.70 -9.22
N THR A 24 8.23 1.68 -9.51
CA THR A 24 8.29 3.03 -8.90
C THR A 24 7.05 3.41 -8.11
N ASN A 25 5.95 2.66 -8.26
CA ASN A 25 4.67 2.93 -7.63
C ASN A 25 3.86 1.65 -7.39
N THR A 26 2.74 1.78 -6.65
CA THR A 26 1.91 0.63 -6.28
C THR A 26 1.27 -0.08 -7.47
N ALA A 27 0.91 0.63 -8.54
CA ALA A 27 0.30 0.01 -9.71
C ALA A 27 1.33 -0.82 -10.48
N GLU A 28 2.51 -0.25 -10.72
CA GLU A 28 3.64 -0.99 -11.29
C GLU A 28 4.00 -2.20 -10.43
N ASN A 29 4.06 -2.06 -9.09
CA ASN A 29 4.34 -3.19 -8.18
C ASN A 29 3.47 -4.39 -8.51
N LEU A 30 2.18 -4.16 -8.72
CA LEU A 30 1.20 -5.21 -8.95
C LEU A 30 1.29 -5.76 -10.38
N THR A 31 1.38 -4.89 -11.39
CA THR A 31 1.46 -5.31 -12.79
C THR A 31 2.74 -6.12 -13.03
N LEU A 32 3.90 -5.58 -12.67
CA LEU A 32 5.19 -6.22 -12.94
C LEU A 32 5.37 -7.49 -12.10
N THR A 33 4.86 -7.54 -10.86
CA THR A 33 4.86 -8.79 -10.08
C THR A 33 3.96 -9.86 -10.71
N ARG A 34 2.77 -9.49 -11.19
CA ARG A 34 1.87 -10.44 -11.87
C ARG A 34 2.54 -11.00 -13.12
N ASP A 35 3.16 -10.14 -13.93
CA ASP A 35 3.82 -10.54 -15.17
C ASP A 35 5.03 -11.44 -14.85
N LEU A 36 5.83 -11.09 -13.84
CA LEU A 36 6.95 -11.91 -13.33
C LEU A 36 6.53 -13.32 -12.88
N LEU A 37 5.33 -13.45 -12.30
CA LEU A 37 4.77 -14.74 -11.90
C LEU A 37 4.30 -15.53 -13.13
N ALA A 38 3.61 -14.87 -14.07
CA ALA A 38 3.12 -15.49 -15.30
C ALA A 38 4.27 -16.00 -16.20
N GLU A 39 5.37 -15.26 -16.30
CA GLU A 39 6.59 -15.69 -17.02
C GLU A 39 7.19 -16.98 -16.47
N ARG A 40 6.94 -17.29 -15.19
CA ARG A 40 7.34 -18.54 -14.53
C ARG A 40 6.24 -19.60 -14.50
N GLY A 41 5.11 -19.36 -15.17
CA GLY A 41 3.96 -20.26 -15.18
C GLY A 41 3.21 -20.32 -13.84
N LEU A 42 3.37 -19.32 -12.97
CA LEU A 42 2.70 -19.25 -11.67
C LEU A 42 1.40 -18.45 -11.76
N THR A 43 0.28 -19.07 -11.41
CA THR A 43 -1.05 -18.46 -11.39
C THR A 43 -1.71 -18.64 -10.02
N PRO A 44 -1.35 -17.79 -9.03
CA PRO A 44 -1.89 -17.95 -7.68
C PRO A 44 -3.38 -17.63 -7.63
N HIS A 45 -4.10 -18.38 -6.79
CA HIS A 45 -5.50 -18.11 -6.47
C HIS A 45 -5.66 -16.94 -5.49
N SER A 46 -4.65 -16.73 -4.63
CA SER A 46 -4.63 -15.66 -3.63
C SER A 46 -3.24 -15.05 -3.47
N VAL A 47 -3.19 -13.78 -3.04
CA VAL A 47 -1.96 -13.03 -2.76
C VAL A 47 -2.05 -12.29 -1.44
N LEU A 48 -0.94 -12.25 -0.70
CA LEU A 48 -0.78 -11.43 0.50
C LEU A 48 0.06 -10.19 0.18
N LEU A 49 -0.56 -9.02 0.20
CA LEU A 49 0.11 -7.75 0.01
C LEU A 49 0.58 -7.21 1.37
N ILE A 50 1.90 -7.15 1.58
CA ILE A 50 2.50 -6.53 2.76
C ILE A 50 2.84 -5.07 2.47
N SER A 51 2.33 -4.16 3.29
CA SER A 51 2.56 -2.71 3.14
C SER A 51 2.62 -2.01 4.50
N ARG A 52 2.75 -0.69 4.51
CA ARG A 52 2.59 0.10 5.74
C ARG A 52 1.12 0.06 6.17
N PRO A 53 0.81 0.11 7.48
CA PRO A 53 -0.56 -0.04 7.98
C PRO A 53 -1.59 0.85 7.27
N TYR A 54 -1.23 2.13 7.03
CA TYR A 54 -2.10 3.11 6.42
C TYR A 54 -2.29 2.96 4.90
N GLN A 55 -1.46 2.16 4.22
CA GLN A 55 -1.53 1.97 2.76
C GLN A 55 -2.38 0.77 2.35
N GLN A 56 -2.74 -0.11 3.29
CA GLN A 56 -3.38 -1.40 3.00
C GLN A 56 -4.67 -1.26 2.20
N ARG A 57 -5.57 -0.32 2.56
CA ARG A 57 -6.83 -0.12 1.83
C ARG A 57 -6.60 0.29 0.38
N ARG A 58 -5.64 1.19 0.14
CA ARG A 58 -5.29 1.63 -1.21
C ARG A 58 -4.62 0.52 -2.01
N ALA A 59 -3.70 -0.24 -1.39
CA ALA A 59 -3.06 -1.39 -2.03
C ALA A 59 -4.09 -2.45 -2.44
N TYR A 60 -5.04 -2.78 -1.57
CA TYR A 60 -6.17 -3.66 -1.88
C TYR A 60 -6.95 -3.16 -3.10
N ALA A 61 -7.38 -1.90 -3.06
CA ALA A 61 -8.23 -1.32 -4.09
C ALA A 61 -7.53 -1.23 -5.45
N THR A 62 -6.24 -0.92 -5.48
CA THR A 62 -5.42 -0.94 -6.69
C THR A 62 -5.21 -2.36 -7.20
N CYS A 63 -4.94 -3.34 -6.32
CA CYS A 63 -4.78 -4.73 -6.73
C CYS A 63 -6.05 -5.31 -7.34
N ARG A 64 -7.21 -5.11 -6.70
CA ARG A 64 -8.50 -5.55 -7.26
C ARG A 64 -8.84 -4.91 -8.61
N LYS A 65 -8.28 -3.74 -8.92
CA LYS A 65 -8.42 -3.08 -10.22
C LYS A 65 -7.52 -3.70 -11.29
N ILE A 66 -6.26 -4.00 -10.94
CA ILE A 66 -5.22 -4.46 -11.87
C ILE A 66 -5.27 -5.97 -12.09
N TRP A 67 -5.52 -6.72 -11.01
CA TRP A 67 -5.53 -8.18 -10.96
C TRP A 67 -6.86 -8.66 -10.34
N PRO A 68 -7.99 -8.52 -11.07
CA PRO A 68 -9.31 -8.79 -10.52
C PRO A 68 -9.58 -10.27 -10.21
N GLU A 69 -8.82 -11.18 -10.82
CA GLU A 69 -8.99 -12.64 -10.71
C GLU A 69 -8.44 -13.23 -9.40
N VAL A 70 -7.54 -12.51 -8.71
CA VAL A 70 -6.89 -13.02 -7.51
C VAL A 70 -7.62 -12.61 -6.24
N GLU A 71 -7.68 -13.52 -5.27
CA GLU A 71 -8.10 -13.17 -3.92
C GLU A 71 -7.01 -12.36 -3.23
N VAL A 72 -7.35 -11.15 -2.77
CA VAL A 72 -6.38 -10.22 -2.19
C VAL A 72 -6.53 -10.16 -0.69
N ILE A 73 -5.45 -10.49 0.02
CA ILE A 73 -5.31 -10.30 1.46
C ILE A 73 -4.29 -9.19 1.67
N CYS A 74 -4.53 -8.28 2.60
CA CYS A 74 -3.56 -7.27 2.99
C CYS A 74 -3.08 -7.50 4.40
N GLY A 75 -1.78 -7.32 4.60
CA GLY A 75 -1.12 -7.37 5.89
C GLY A 75 -0.17 -6.21 6.09
N ALA A 76 0.11 -5.92 7.35
CA ALA A 76 1.13 -4.97 7.76
C ALA A 76 1.67 -5.41 9.12
N HIS A 77 2.89 -4.97 9.45
CA HIS A 77 3.37 -5.09 10.82
C HIS A 77 2.48 -4.26 11.76
N PRO A 78 1.84 -4.86 12.77
CA PRO A 78 0.99 -4.13 13.70
C PRO A 78 1.81 -3.11 14.48
N MET A 79 1.44 -1.84 14.39
CA MET A 79 2.16 -0.74 15.05
C MET A 79 1.17 0.33 15.49
N LYS A 80 1.37 0.87 16.71
CA LYS A 80 0.58 2.01 17.17
C LYS A 80 1.02 3.28 16.45
N LEU A 81 0.13 4.26 16.38
CA LEU A 81 0.45 5.55 15.75
C LEU A 81 1.65 6.22 16.43
N ASP A 82 1.67 6.25 17.76
CA ASP A 82 2.75 6.89 18.54
C ASP A 82 4.11 6.23 18.27
N ASP A 83 4.14 4.90 18.19
CA ASP A 83 5.36 4.15 17.86
C ASP A 83 5.83 4.46 16.44
N TYR A 84 4.89 4.58 15.48
CA TYR A 84 5.23 4.93 14.09
C TYR A 84 5.76 6.36 13.98
N VAL A 85 5.14 7.30 14.69
CA VAL A 85 5.60 8.69 14.81
C VAL A 85 7.01 8.73 15.41
N ALA A 86 7.25 8.02 16.51
CA ALA A 86 8.56 7.95 17.15
C ALA A 86 9.63 7.36 16.22
N SER A 87 9.27 6.35 15.40
CA SER A 87 10.20 5.76 14.43
C SER A 87 10.63 6.71 13.31
N ILE A 88 9.80 7.69 12.97
CA ILE A 88 10.08 8.70 11.94
C ILE A 88 10.69 9.98 12.54
N GLY A 89 10.33 10.32 13.79
CA GLY A 89 10.81 11.52 14.49
C GLY A 89 10.15 12.82 14.05
N ASP A 90 9.08 12.76 13.25
CA ASP A 90 8.42 13.94 12.68
C ASP A 90 6.90 13.69 12.59
N VAL A 91 6.17 14.27 13.55
CA VAL A 91 4.72 14.14 13.68
C VAL A 91 4.01 14.68 12.43
N ASP A 92 4.37 15.89 12.00
CA ASP A 92 3.69 16.59 10.91
C ASP A 92 3.85 15.84 9.59
N ARG A 93 5.04 15.27 9.38
CA ARG A 93 5.31 14.39 8.25
C ARG A 93 4.46 13.13 8.30
N VAL A 94 4.34 12.46 9.44
CA VAL A 94 3.49 11.26 9.58
C VAL A 94 2.03 11.60 9.31
N VAL A 95 1.50 12.64 9.95
CA VAL A 95 0.11 13.08 9.77
C VAL A 95 -0.16 13.43 8.31
N SER A 96 0.75 14.19 7.67
CA SER A 96 0.63 14.52 6.26
C SER A 96 0.62 13.26 5.36
N MET A 97 1.43 12.24 5.67
CA MET A 97 1.38 10.96 4.93
C MET A 97 0.02 10.27 5.06
N LEU A 98 -0.55 10.22 6.27
CA LEU A 98 -1.86 9.62 6.53
C LEU A 98 -2.97 10.37 5.79
N VAL A 99 -2.95 11.70 5.85
CA VAL A 99 -3.92 12.57 5.16
C VAL A 99 -3.83 12.34 3.65
N GLY A 100 -2.63 12.36 3.08
CA GLY A 100 -2.43 12.10 1.66
C GLY A 100 -2.90 10.71 1.23
N ASP A 101 -2.59 9.65 1.99
CA ASP A 101 -3.03 8.30 1.64
C ASP A 101 -4.55 8.16 1.74
N THR A 102 -5.17 8.81 2.73
CA THR A 102 -6.63 8.84 2.92
C THR A 102 -7.33 9.50 1.72
N GLN A 103 -6.84 10.66 1.25
CA GLN A 103 -7.41 11.33 0.06
C GLN A 103 -7.37 10.41 -1.18
N ARG A 104 -6.25 9.70 -1.37
CA ARG A 104 -6.04 8.84 -2.54
C ARG A 104 -7.03 7.67 -2.60
N ILE A 105 -7.64 7.25 -1.47
CA ILE A 105 -8.66 6.20 -1.48
C ILE A 105 -9.84 6.57 -2.40
N GLU A 106 -10.25 7.84 -2.41
CA GLU A 106 -11.34 8.33 -3.25
C GLU A 106 -10.84 8.85 -4.59
N VAL A 107 -9.84 9.74 -4.58
CA VAL A 107 -9.33 10.38 -5.79
C VAL A 107 -8.79 9.37 -6.80
N TYR A 108 -8.14 8.28 -6.35
CA TYR A 108 -7.65 7.26 -7.28
C TYR A 108 -8.78 6.41 -7.84
N ALA A 109 -9.88 6.21 -7.11
CA ALA A 109 -11.04 5.55 -7.64
C ALA A 109 -11.73 6.39 -8.72
N GLU A 110 -11.90 7.70 -8.47
CA GLU A 110 -12.44 8.66 -9.44
C GLU A 110 -11.61 8.75 -10.72
N ARG A 111 -10.28 8.66 -10.59
CA ARG A 111 -9.34 8.64 -11.74
C ARG A 111 -9.21 7.27 -12.40
N GLY A 112 -9.90 6.24 -11.89
CA GLY A 112 -9.87 4.89 -12.45
C GLY A 112 -8.62 4.07 -12.13
N PHE A 113 -7.77 4.52 -11.21
CA PHE A 113 -6.55 3.81 -10.78
C PHE A 113 -6.80 2.75 -9.70
N ALA A 114 -7.95 2.78 -9.03
CA ALA A 114 -8.35 1.82 -8.01
C ALA A 114 -9.86 1.56 -8.07
N ILE A 115 -10.34 0.49 -7.44
CA ILE A 115 -11.78 0.33 -7.22
C ILE A 115 -12.26 1.27 -6.09
N PRO A 116 -13.52 1.73 -6.11
CA PRO A 116 -14.07 2.51 -5.00
C PRO A 116 -14.01 1.75 -3.68
N GLN A 117 -13.72 2.48 -2.60
CA GLN A 117 -13.74 1.99 -1.22
C GLN A 117 -14.60 2.96 -0.39
N PRO A 118 -15.72 2.51 0.21
CA PRO A 118 -16.54 3.37 1.04
C PRO A 118 -15.73 3.98 2.19
N MET A 119 -15.74 5.32 2.27
CA MET A 119 -15.11 6.06 3.36
C MET A 119 -16.16 6.37 4.43
N PRO A 120 -16.01 5.86 5.66
CA PRO A 120 -16.89 6.21 6.77
C PRO A 120 -16.88 7.71 7.05
N GLU A 121 -18.03 8.27 7.39
CA GLU A 121 -18.20 9.72 7.58
C GLU A 121 -17.30 10.30 8.69
N ASN A 122 -17.08 9.54 9.76
CA ASN A 122 -16.15 9.95 10.82
C ASN A 122 -14.71 10.05 10.32
N VAL A 123 -14.29 9.19 9.39
CA VAL A 123 -12.96 9.25 8.76
C VAL A 123 -12.87 10.44 7.83
N ARG A 124 -13.91 10.70 7.02
CA ARG A 124 -13.98 11.88 6.16
C ARG A 124 -13.88 13.19 6.96
N LYS A 125 -14.62 13.30 8.07
CA LYS A 125 -14.55 14.46 8.96
C LYS A 125 -13.17 14.61 9.61
N ALA A 126 -12.54 13.52 10.04
CA ALA A 126 -11.18 13.56 10.59
C ALA A 126 -10.16 14.01 9.54
N PHE A 127 -10.25 13.49 8.31
CA PHE A 127 -9.45 13.94 7.17
C PHE A 127 -9.61 15.45 6.94
N GLN A 128 -10.85 15.94 6.84
CA GLN A 128 -11.12 17.36 6.58
C GLN A 128 -10.53 18.25 7.69
N ARG A 129 -10.72 17.89 8.96
CA ARG A 129 -10.14 18.64 10.09
C ARG A 129 -8.62 18.75 9.98
N LEU A 130 -7.93 17.68 9.58
CA LEU A 130 -6.47 17.70 9.42
C LEU A 130 -6.05 18.56 8.23
N VAL A 131 -6.81 18.52 7.12
CA VAL A 131 -6.57 19.42 5.97
C VAL A 131 -6.75 20.88 6.38
N ASP A 132 -7.81 21.22 7.11
CA ASP A 132 -8.09 22.57 7.60
C ASP A 132 -7.01 23.08 8.57
N HIS A 133 -6.34 22.17 9.29
CA HIS A 133 -5.20 22.46 10.15
C HIS A 133 -3.85 22.50 9.42
N GLY A 134 -3.81 22.36 8.08
CA GLY A 134 -2.62 22.60 7.26
C GLY A 134 -1.81 21.36 6.90
N TYR A 135 -2.26 20.14 7.21
CA TYR A 135 -1.55 18.89 6.86
C TYR A 135 -1.72 18.51 5.37
N THR A 136 -1.31 19.38 4.45
CA THR A 136 -1.62 19.27 3.01
C THR A 136 -0.44 18.82 2.16
N ALA A 137 0.75 18.66 2.73
CA ALA A 137 2.02 18.43 2.01
C ALA A 137 2.07 17.16 1.14
N ARG A 138 1.10 16.24 1.29
CA ARG A 138 1.01 14.99 0.52
C ARG A 138 -0.32 14.82 -0.22
N LEU A 139 -1.18 15.83 -0.22
CA LEU A 139 -2.39 15.82 -1.03
C LEU A 139 -2.02 15.78 -2.52
N VAL A 140 -2.93 15.22 -3.32
CA VAL A 140 -2.85 15.22 -4.77
C VAL A 140 -3.81 16.26 -5.33
N ALA A 141 -3.35 17.01 -6.32
CA ALA A 141 -4.16 17.87 -7.18
C ALA A 141 -4.92 17.02 -8.18
#